data_AF-A0A840ILS9-F1
#
_entry.id   AF-A0A840ILS9-F1
#
_cell.length_a   1.000
_cell.length_b   1.000
_cell.length_c   1.000
_cell.angle_alpha   90.00
_cell.angle_beta   90.00
_cell.angle_gamma   90.00
#
_symmetry.space_group_name_H-M   'P 1'
#
loop_
_entity.id
_entity.type
_entity.pdbx_description
1 polymer ?
#
loop_
_entity_poly.entity_id
_entity_poly.type
_entity_poly.pdbx_seq_one_letter_code
_entity_poly.pdbx_strand_id
1 'polypeptide(L)'
;MSEVRYGLCLPPFGDPAVVVDPAVRAEAAGWDGVFLWDHVVPAQPPIADPWTTLAAIAQATTKLRLSPMVTPSARRESVPPGPTRHPVSCARCGPGGSCGTAGTHYRLDLDATEPEPYPIPVWAGCGVAHPRVLERAAAGDGVFPFPGSCPTRPRCWAGSCAGYVRGRPYDVAVAGNASPAWDEPVTADLTALTQAGMTWWMGSLIHFDPLELSLAVVDAGPPRAG
;
A
#
# COMPACT_ATOMS: atom_id res chain seq x y z
N MET A 1 5.09 -3.54 21.74
CA MET A 1 4.30 -2.79 20.75
C MET A 1 5.13 -2.78 19.48
N SER A 2 4.58 -3.12 18.32
CA SER A 2 5.34 -3.03 17.07
C SER A 2 5.71 -1.58 16.81
N GLU A 3 6.97 -1.34 16.43
CA GLU A 3 7.44 -0.02 16.00
C GLU A 3 6.62 0.44 14.77
N VAL A 4 6.29 1.73 14.72
CA VAL A 4 5.59 2.32 13.57
C VAL A 4 6.55 2.35 12.39
N ARG A 5 6.04 1.95 11.23
CA ARG A 5 6.76 2.05 9.96
C ARG A 5 6.32 3.27 9.18
N TYR A 6 7.20 3.77 8.33
CA TYR A 6 7.02 5.01 7.59
C TYR A 6 7.14 4.76 6.09
N GLY A 7 6.07 5.04 5.35
CA GLY A 7 6.03 4.91 3.90
C GLY A 7 5.84 6.23 3.19
N LEU A 8 6.26 6.29 1.92
CA LEU A 8 5.99 7.38 0.99
C LEU A 8 5.05 6.93 -0.12
N CYS A 9 3.99 7.70 -0.37
CA CYS A 9 3.13 7.55 -1.53
C CYS A 9 3.55 8.54 -2.62
N LEU A 10 4.00 8.01 -3.76
CA LEU A 10 4.53 8.80 -4.87
C LEU A 10 3.61 8.72 -6.10
N PRO A 11 3.31 9.87 -6.74
CA PRO A 11 2.87 9.85 -8.12
C PRO A 11 4.02 9.43 -9.05
N PRO A 12 3.85 8.42 -9.93
CA PRO A 12 4.88 8.07 -10.89
C PRO A 12 4.79 8.98 -12.14
N PHE A 13 4.98 10.29 -11.95
CA PHE A 13 4.98 11.25 -13.06
C PHE A 13 6.32 11.23 -13.81
N GLY A 14 6.26 11.32 -15.13
CA GLY A 14 7.41 11.40 -16.02
C GLY A 14 7.99 10.04 -16.39
N ASP A 15 9.29 10.03 -16.69
CA ASP A 15 10.06 8.81 -16.98
C ASP A 15 10.23 7.97 -15.69
N PRO A 16 10.09 6.63 -15.73
CA PRO A 16 10.38 5.77 -14.58
C PRO A 16 11.71 6.09 -13.87
N ALA A 17 12.75 6.48 -14.60
CA ALA A 17 14.04 6.85 -14.03
C ALA A 17 13.96 8.06 -13.07
N VAL A 18 13.06 9.01 -13.32
CA VAL A 18 12.81 10.16 -12.44
C VAL A 18 12.17 9.72 -11.12
N VAL A 19 11.37 8.65 -11.14
CA VAL A 19 10.70 8.09 -9.96
C VAL A 19 11.64 7.20 -9.15
N VAL A 20 12.68 6.63 -9.76
CA VAL A 20 13.69 5.81 -9.05
C VAL A 20 14.53 6.65 -8.09
N ASP A 21 14.95 7.87 -8.47
CA ASP A 21 15.77 8.75 -7.62
C ASP A 21 15.16 9.02 -6.23
N PRO A 22 13.90 9.49 -6.08
CA PRO A 22 13.29 9.68 -4.77
C PRO A 22 13.15 8.39 -3.98
N ALA A 23 13.00 7.22 -4.62
CA ALA A 23 12.95 5.95 -3.90
C ALA A 23 14.32 5.55 -3.32
N VAL A 24 15.40 5.74 -4.09
CA VAL A 24 16.78 5.50 -3.61
C VAL A 24 17.10 6.42 -2.42
N ARG A 25 16.74 7.71 -2.54
CA ARG A 25 16.89 8.67 -1.44
C ARG A 25 16.05 8.30 -0.23
N ALA A 26 14.83 7.83 -0.44
CA ALA A 26 13.97 7.38 0.65
C ALA A 26 14.60 6.22 1.43
N GLU A 27 15.17 5.23 0.74
CA GLU A 27 15.91 4.15 1.40
C GLU A 27 17.10 4.67 2.22
N ALA A 28 17.89 5.59 1.64
CA ALA A 28 19.04 6.19 2.31
C ALA A 28 18.65 7.03 3.54
N ALA A 29 17.51 7.72 3.49
CA ALA A 29 16.96 8.53 4.58
C ALA A 29 16.22 7.71 5.65
N GLY A 30 16.09 6.38 5.46
CA GLY A 30 15.53 5.46 6.45
C GLY A 30 14.01 5.33 6.41
N TRP A 31 13.38 5.55 5.25
CA TRP A 31 11.99 5.17 5.03
C TRP A 31 11.84 3.65 4.92
N ASP A 32 10.71 3.11 5.36
CA ASP A 32 10.42 1.66 5.36
C ASP A 32 9.74 1.18 4.07
N GLY A 33 9.20 2.09 3.26
CA GLY A 33 8.55 1.70 2.00
C GLY A 33 8.19 2.85 1.07
N VAL A 34 8.01 2.50 -0.20
CA VAL A 34 7.58 3.39 -1.29
C VAL A 34 6.41 2.75 -2.01
N PHE A 35 5.37 3.54 -2.22
CA PHE A 35 4.09 3.10 -2.74
C PHE A 35 3.69 3.97 -3.94
N LEU A 36 3.51 3.37 -5.11
CA LEU A 36 3.23 4.13 -6.35
C LEU A 36 1.74 4.13 -6.67
N TRP A 37 1.22 5.23 -7.21
CA TRP A 37 -0.16 5.22 -7.70
C TRP A 37 -0.34 4.31 -8.92
N ASP A 38 -1.48 3.62 -8.98
CA ASP A 38 -1.89 2.81 -10.15
C ASP A 38 -2.98 3.52 -10.96
N HIS A 39 -2.62 4.66 -11.54
CA HIS A 39 -3.50 5.48 -12.37
C HIS A 39 -3.21 5.33 -13.86
N VAL A 40 -4.26 5.08 -14.62
CA VAL A 40 -4.25 5.11 -16.09
C VAL A 40 -5.13 6.28 -16.53
N VAL A 41 -4.57 7.49 -16.47
CA VAL A 41 -5.23 8.72 -16.88
C VAL A 41 -4.30 9.55 -17.78
N PRO A 42 -4.82 10.26 -18.80
CA PRO A 42 -4.03 11.26 -19.50
C PRO A 42 -3.57 12.34 -18.51
N ALA A 43 -2.26 12.58 -18.45
CA ALA A 43 -1.66 13.60 -17.59
C ALA A 43 -0.46 14.24 -18.32
N GLN A 44 -0.07 15.43 -17.86
CA GLN A 44 1.15 16.10 -18.28
C GLN A 44 1.92 16.55 -17.04
N PRO A 45 3.13 16.01 -16.77
CA PRO A 45 3.83 14.94 -17.52
C PRO A 45 3.07 13.60 -17.50
N PRO A 46 3.36 12.65 -18.42
CA PRO A 46 2.69 11.35 -18.45
C PRO A 46 2.92 10.56 -17.16
N ILE A 47 2.00 9.68 -16.80
CA ILE A 47 2.16 8.78 -15.66
C ILE A 47 2.84 7.49 -16.17
N ALA A 48 3.98 7.14 -15.59
CA ALA A 48 4.70 5.90 -15.85
C ALA A 48 3.90 4.68 -15.35
N ASP A 49 4.06 3.54 -16.02
CA ASP A 49 3.46 2.29 -15.55
C ASP A 49 4.03 1.92 -14.17
N PRO A 50 3.20 1.78 -13.13
CA PRO A 50 3.68 1.57 -11.76
C PRO A 50 4.37 0.22 -11.58
N TRP A 51 3.99 -0.84 -12.30
CA TRP A 51 4.59 -2.16 -12.12
C TRP A 51 6.01 -2.21 -12.67
N THR A 52 6.22 -1.67 -13.86
CA THR A 52 7.54 -1.52 -14.46
C THR A 52 8.42 -0.58 -13.64
N THR A 53 7.85 0.52 -13.14
CA THR A 53 8.57 1.47 -12.27
C THR A 53 8.95 0.83 -10.93
N LEU A 54 8.06 0.05 -10.30
CA LEU A 54 8.36 -0.71 -9.08
C LEU A 54 9.46 -1.74 -9.30
N ALA A 55 9.51 -2.40 -10.47
CA ALA A 55 10.60 -3.30 -10.81
C ALA A 55 11.94 -2.57 -10.91
N ALA A 56 11.97 -1.37 -11.49
CA ALA A 56 13.17 -0.53 -11.53
C ALA A 56 13.60 -0.07 -10.14
N ILE A 57 12.66 0.32 -9.27
CA ILE A 57 12.94 0.67 -7.88
C ILE A 57 13.49 -0.55 -7.11
N ALA A 58 12.87 -1.72 -7.29
CA ALA A 58 13.32 -2.96 -6.66
C ALA A 58 14.74 -3.35 -7.07
N GLN A 59 15.16 -3.03 -8.30
CA GLN A 59 16.54 -3.23 -8.74
C GLN A 59 17.52 -2.24 -8.08
N ALA A 60 17.08 -1.01 -7.79
CA ALA A 60 17.91 0.05 -7.26
C ALA A 60 17.96 0.12 -5.72
N THR A 61 17.10 -0.64 -5.02
CA THR A 61 16.93 -0.60 -3.56
C THR A 61 16.90 -2.02 -2.98
N THR A 62 17.07 -2.15 -1.65
CA THR A 62 17.31 -3.46 -1.02
C THR A 62 16.46 -3.76 0.22
N LYS A 63 15.83 -2.75 0.81
CA LYS A 63 15.15 -2.80 2.11
C LYS A 63 13.72 -2.27 2.05
N LEU A 64 13.43 -1.39 1.08
CA LEU A 64 12.09 -0.81 0.95
C LEU A 64 11.02 -1.87 0.72
N ARG A 65 9.89 -1.73 1.39
CA ARG A 65 8.64 -2.35 0.94
C ARG A 65 8.07 -1.57 -0.23
N LEU A 66 7.76 -2.29 -1.29
CA LEU A 66 7.29 -1.74 -2.55
C LEU A 66 5.89 -2.25 -2.83
N SER A 67 4.96 -1.36 -3.17
CA SER A 67 3.62 -1.76 -3.59
C SER A 67 2.98 -0.72 -4.50
N PRO A 68 2.17 -1.12 -5.48
CA PRO A 68 1.19 -0.22 -6.07
C PRO A 68 0.12 0.14 -5.02
N MET A 69 -0.44 1.34 -5.09
CA MET A 69 -1.41 1.86 -4.15
C MET A 69 -2.42 2.78 -4.86
N VAL A 70 -3.67 2.37 -5.08
CA VAL A 70 -4.25 1.03 -4.88
C VAL A 70 -4.46 0.39 -6.24
N THR A 71 -3.99 -0.85 -6.41
CA THR A 71 -4.20 -1.60 -7.65
C THR A 71 -5.69 -1.84 -7.90
N PRO A 72 -6.26 -1.35 -9.01
CA PRO A 72 -7.63 -1.64 -9.37
C PRO A 72 -7.72 -3.06 -9.93
N SER A 73 -8.09 -4.02 -9.08
CA SER A 73 -8.17 -5.45 -9.44
C SER A 73 -9.06 -5.73 -10.65
N ALA A 74 -10.10 -4.92 -10.90
CA ALA A 74 -10.95 -5.05 -12.09
C ALA A 74 -10.22 -4.80 -13.42
N ARG A 75 -9.02 -4.19 -13.40
CA ARG A 75 -8.20 -3.88 -14.58
C ARG A 75 -6.99 -4.80 -14.72
N ARG A 76 -6.72 -5.63 -13.71
CA ARG A 76 -5.58 -6.55 -13.70
C ARG A 76 -6.15 -7.96 -13.73
N GLU A 77 -5.88 -8.69 -14.80
CA GLU A 77 -6.31 -10.08 -14.89
C GLU A 77 -5.61 -10.89 -13.80
N SER A 78 -6.40 -11.57 -12.97
CA SER A 78 -5.88 -12.46 -11.93
C SER A 78 -5.31 -13.76 -12.51
N VAL A 79 -5.72 -14.12 -13.73
CA VAL A 79 -5.27 -15.29 -14.49
C VAL A 79 -5.33 -14.95 -15.99
N PRO A 80 -4.29 -15.25 -16.78
CA PRO A 80 -4.32 -15.03 -18.23
C PRO A 80 -5.45 -15.82 -18.91
N PRO A 81 -6.14 -15.28 -19.93
CA PRO A 81 -7.10 -16.03 -20.72
C PRO A 81 -6.39 -17.09 -21.57
N GLY A 82 -6.68 -18.37 -21.30
CA GLY A 82 -6.15 -19.49 -22.08
C GLY A 82 -6.63 -20.85 -21.54
N PRO A 83 -6.48 -21.94 -22.30
CA PRO A 83 -6.80 -23.30 -21.84
C PRO A 83 -5.80 -23.83 -20.79
N THR A 84 -4.75 -23.08 -20.48
CA THR A 84 -3.74 -23.41 -19.49
C THR A 84 -4.30 -23.24 -18.08
N ARG A 85 -4.39 -24.36 -17.35
CA ARG A 85 -4.59 -24.35 -15.90
C ARG A 85 -3.37 -23.69 -15.27
N HIS A 86 -3.56 -22.51 -14.69
CA HIS A 86 -2.50 -21.84 -13.94
C HIS A 86 -2.52 -22.32 -12.49
N PRO A 87 -1.42 -22.85 -11.95
CA PRO A 87 -1.41 -23.33 -10.58
C PRO A 87 -1.69 -22.21 -9.57
N VAL A 88 -2.36 -22.55 -8.47
CA VAL A 88 -2.53 -21.63 -7.31
C VAL A 88 -2.13 -22.31 -6.03
N SER A 89 -1.49 -21.54 -5.15
CA SER A 89 -1.31 -21.92 -3.75
C SER A 89 -2.69 -21.98 -3.08
N CYS A 90 -3.10 -23.17 -2.63
CA CYS A 90 -4.31 -23.36 -1.86
C CYS A 90 -3.99 -24.15 -0.59
N ALA A 91 -3.92 -23.45 0.54
CA ALA A 91 -3.68 -24.07 1.85
C ALA A 91 -4.77 -25.08 2.28
N ARG A 92 -5.88 -25.16 1.55
CA ARG A 92 -7.03 -26.04 1.82
C ARG A 92 -7.02 -27.33 0.99
N CYS A 93 -6.18 -27.40 -0.04
CA CYS A 93 -6.06 -28.55 -0.93
C CYS A 93 -4.72 -29.25 -0.69
N GLY A 94 -4.72 -30.57 -0.61
CA GLY A 94 -3.48 -31.35 -0.60
C GLY A 94 -2.76 -31.30 -1.96
N PRO A 95 -1.48 -31.69 -2.01
CA PRO A 95 -0.74 -31.76 -3.27
C PRO A 95 -1.47 -32.63 -4.30
N GLY A 96 -1.67 -32.09 -5.51
CA GLY A 96 -2.40 -32.76 -6.60
C GLY A 96 -3.93 -32.62 -6.57
N GLY A 97 -4.51 -31.88 -5.61
CA GLY A 97 -5.94 -31.54 -5.62
C GLY A 97 -6.25 -30.39 -6.58
N SER A 98 -7.47 -30.30 -7.10
CA SER A 98 -7.95 -29.12 -7.85
C SER A 98 -8.66 -28.14 -6.91
N CYS A 99 -8.43 -26.84 -7.04
CA CYS A 99 -9.23 -25.81 -6.39
C CYS A 99 -10.17 -25.14 -7.40
N GLY A 100 -11.46 -25.20 -7.10
CA GLY A 100 -12.52 -24.62 -7.92
C GLY A 100 -13.25 -23.52 -7.17
N THR A 101 -13.39 -22.34 -7.78
CA THR A 101 -14.32 -21.30 -7.29
C THR A 101 -15.09 -20.70 -8.45
N ALA A 102 -16.36 -20.40 -8.24
CA ALA A 102 -17.21 -19.74 -9.25
C ALA A 102 -17.88 -18.53 -8.59
N GLY A 103 -17.36 -17.34 -8.87
CA GLY A 103 -17.97 -16.07 -8.52
C GLY A 103 -18.65 -15.42 -9.71
N THR A 104 -19.29 -14.28 -9.46
CA THR A 104 -19.97 -13.48 -10.51
C THR A 104 -19.01 -13.01 -11.60
N HIS A 105 -17.76 -12.69 -11.25
CA HIS A 105 -16.78 -12.09 -12.16
C HIS A 105 -15.71 -13.08 -12.64
N TYR A 106 -15.40 -14.10 -11.84
CA TYR A 106 -14.33 -15.03 -12.14
C TYR A 106 -14.77 -16.46 -11.83
N ARG A 107 -14.41 -17.38 -12.72
CA ARG A 107 -14.46 -18.81 -12.48
C ARG A 107 -13.03 -19.33 -12.56
N LEU A 108 -12.59 -19.98 -11.51
CA LEU A 108 -11.26 -20.55 -11.38
C LEU A 108 -11.41 -22.07 -11.25
N ASP A 109 -10.67 -22.80 -12.07
CA ASP A 109 -10.45 -24.25 -11.96
C ASP A 109 -8.95 -24.46 -12.18
N LEU A 110 -8.22 -24.56 -11.08
CA LEU A 110 -6.77 -24.47 -11.06
C LEU A 110 -6.20 -25.61 -10.21
N ASP A 111 -5.04 -26.12 -10.63
CA ASP A 111 -4.39 -27.20 -9.91
C ASP A 111 -3.70 -26.65 -8.65
N ALA A 112 -3.87 -27.33 -7.52
CA ALA A 112 -3.26 -26.92 -6.27
C ALA A 112 -1.75 -27.13 -6.32
N THR A 113 -1.02 -26.12 -5.88
CA THR A 113 0.43 -26.17 -5.70
C THR A 113 0.81 -25.96 -4.25
N GLU A 114 2.08 -26.24 -3.95
CA GLU A 114 2.65 -25.95 -2.66
C GLU A 114 2.54 -24.45 -2.35
N PRO A 115 2.29 -24.08 -1.08
CA PRO A 115 2.19 -22.68 -0.72
C PRO A 115 3.47 -21.90 -1.04
N GLU A 116 3.31 -20.72 -1.61
CA GLU A 116 4.42 -19.79 -1.85
C GLU A 116 5.18 -19.54 -0.53
N PRO A 117 6.50 -19.77 -0.48
CA PRO A 117 7.26 -19.66 0.77
C PRO A 117 7.34 -18.21 1.28
N TYR A 118 7.12 -17.24 0.40
CA TYR A 118 7.14 -15.81 0.68
C TYR A 118 5.76 -15.19 0.42
N PRO A 119 4.83 -15.26 1.38
CA PRO A 119 3.50 -14.67 1.20
C PRO A 119 3.60 -13.16 1.06
N ILE A 120 3.00 -12.62 0.00
CA ILE A 120 2.90 -11.18 -0.25
C ILE A 120 1.73 -10.63 0.58
N PRO A 121 1.94 -9.69 1.51
CA PRO A 121 0.84 -9.10 2.27
C PRO A 121 -0.15 -8.37 1.35
N VAL A 122 -1.45 -8.62 1.54
CA VAL A 122 -2.49 -7.96 0.75
C VAL A 122 -3.24 -6.96 1.62
N TRP A 123 -3.13 -5.67 1.26
CA TRP A 123 -3.84 -4.60 1.96
C TRP A 123 -5.06 -4.14 1.17
N ALA A 124 -6.17 -3.91 1.87
CA ALA A 124 -7.39 -3.41 1.27
C ALA A 124 -7.44 -1.87 1.31
N GLY A 125 -7.56 -1.25 0.13
CA GLY A 125 -7.97 0.14 0.02
C GLY A 125 -9.47 0.28 0.26
N CYS A 126 -9.92 0.99 1.30
CA CYS A 126 -11.36 1.04 1.59
C CYS A 126 -11.87 2.31 2.28
N GLY A 127 -13.13 2.64 2.04
CA GLY A 127 -13.83 3.67 2.81
C GLY A 127 -14.16 3.18 4.23
N VAL A 128 -14.16 4.09 5.22
CA VAL A 128 -14.40 3.76 6.63
C VAL A 128 -15.85 3.98 7.08
N ALA A 129 -16.73 4.41 6.17
CA ALA A 129 -18.10 4.79 6.51
C ALA A 129 -19.05 3.61 6.78
N HIS A 130 -18.75 2.41 6.26
CA HIS A 130 -19.65 1.26 6.32
C HIS A 130 -18.99 0.04 6.99
N PRO A 131 -19.57 -0.52 8.08
CA PRO A 131 -19.00 -1.66 8.80
C PRO A 131 -18.70 -2.88 7.92
N ARG A 132 -19.60 -3.22 6.99
CA ARG A 132 -19.41 -4.34 6.06
C ARG A 132 -18.18 -4.20 5.16
N VAL A 133 -17.72 -2.98 4.90
CA VAL A 133 -16.50 -2.73 4.13
C VAL A 133 -15.28 -3.03 5.00
N LEU A 134 -15.30 -2.59 6.26
CA LEU A 134 -14.24 -2.86 7.23
C LEU A 134 -14.13 -4.36 7.57
N GLU A 135 -15.26 -5.06 7.73
CA GLU A 135 -15.31 -6.51 7.94
C GLU A 135 -14.65 -7.28 6.78
N ARG A 136 -14.85 -6.82 5.54
CA ARG A 136 -14.20 -7.42 4.37
C ARG A 136 -12.71 -7.09 4.30
N ALA A 137 -12.32 -5.86 4.61
CA ALA A 137 -10.92 -5.46 4.68
C ALA A 137 -10.14 -6.29 5.71
N ALA A 138 -10.76 -6.59 6.85
CA ALA A 138 -10.20 -7.41 7.93
C ALA A 138 -9.84 -8.86 7.52
N ALA A 139 -10.31 -9.34 6.37
CA ALA A 139 -9.91 -10.64 5.82
C ALA A 139 -8.47 -10.63 5.28
N GLY A 140 -7.94 -9.46 4.88
CA GLY A 140 -6.58 -9.28 4.39
C GLY A 140 -5.53 -9.15 5.50
N ASP A 141 -4.36 -8.63 5.14
CA ASP A 141 -3.22 -8.43 6.05
C ASP A 141 -3.05 -6.98 6.49
N GLY A 142 -3.82 -6.06 5.89
CA GLY A 142 -3.84 -4.67 6.30
C GLY A 142 -4.92 -3.85 5.60
N VAL A 143 -5.03 -2.60 6.01
CA VAL A 143 -5.96 -1.61 5.44
C VAL A 143 -5.24 -0.31 5.11
N PHE A 144 -5.56 0.23 3.93
CA PHE A 144 -5.30 1.61 3.56
C PHE A 144 -6.64 2.35 3.45
N PRO A 145 -7.07 3.05 4.51
CA PRO A 145 -8.38 3.64 4.56
C PRO A 145 -8.41 5.01 3.89
N PHE A 146 -9.50 5.25 3.16
CA PHE A 146 -9.83 6.54 2.56
C PHE A 146 -11.03 7.13 3.32
N PRO A 147 -10.80 7.99 4.32
CA PRO A 147 -11.90 8.52 5.13
C PRO A 147 -12.86 9.42 4.34
N GLY A 148 -12.45 9.88 3.13
CA GLY A 148 -13.26 10.80 2.33
C GLY A 148 -13.60 12.06 3.13
N SER A 149 -14.83 12.53 2.99
CA SER A 149 -15.38 13.66 3.76
C SER A 149 -15.87 13.28 5.17
N CYS A 150 -15.58 12.06 5.66
CA CYS A 150 -15.98 11.66 7.00
C CYS A 150 -15.21 12.48 8.06
N PRO A 151 -15.89 13.23 8.93
CA PRO A 151 -15.24 14.11 9.92
C PRO A 151 -14.51 13.35 11.05
N THR A 152 -14.55 12.01 11.04
CA THR A 152 -13.87 11.20 12.06
C THR A 152 -12.37 11.38 11.96
N ARG A 153 -11.77 11.94 13.02
CA ARG A 153 -10.32 12.10 13.15
C ARG A 153 -9.61 10.76 12.88
N PRO A 154 -8.39 10.77 12.30
CA PRO A 154 -7.62 9.56 11.99
C PRO A 154 -7.56 8.51 13.12
N ARG A 155 -7.55 8.99 14.37
CA ARG A 155 -7.63 8.18 15.58
C ARG A 155 -8.88 7.28 15.69
N CYS A 156 -10.06 7.78 15.33
CA CYS A 156 -11.33 7.09 15.57
C CYS A 156 -11.51 5.85 14.68
N TRP A 157 -11.10 5.94 13.42
CA TRP A 157 -11.18 4.80 12.51
C TRP A 157 -9.99 3.86 12.67
N ALA A 158 -8.78 4.33 13.04
CA ALA A 158 -7.65 3.45 13.32
C ALA A 158 -8.00 2.42 14.42
N GLY A 159 -8.64 2.90 15.49
CA GLY A 159 -9.14 2.02 16.56
C GLY A 159 -10.28 1.10 16.12
N SER A 160 -11.14 1.57 15.20
CA SER A 160 -12.23 0.76 14.64
C SER A 160 -11.67 -0.40 13.80
N CYS A 161 -10.71 -0.12 12.90
CA CYS A 161 -10.03 -1.13 12.08
C CYS A 161 -9.29 -2.15 12.96
N ALA A 162 -8.50 -1.68 13.94
CA ALA A 162 -7.77 -2.55 14.87
C ALA A 162 -8.71 -3.44 15.72
N GLY A 163 -9.94 -2.99 15.97
CA GLY A 163 -10.96 -3.76 16.68
C GLY A 163 -11.37 -5.05 15.96
N TYR A 164 -11.42 -5.06 14.63
CA TYR A 164 -11.89 -6.21 13.83
C TYR A 164 -10.88 -7.36 13.73
N VAL A 165 -9.60 -7.11 14.02
CA VAL A 165 -8.47 -8.02 13.72
C VAL A 165 -7.69 -8.43 14.97
N ARG A 166 -8.27 -8.22 16.15
CA ARG A 166 -7.66 -8.59 17.44
C ARG A 166 -7.15 -10.03 17.42
N GLY A 167 -5.88 -10.21 17.76
CA GLY A 167 -5.25 -11.53 17.91
C GLY A 167 -4.45 -12.03 16.71
N ARG A 168 -4.33 -11.26 15.62
CA ARG A 168 -3.39 -11.53 14.52
C ARG A 168 -2.63 -10.26 14.10
N PRO A 169 -1.45 -10.39 13.46
CA PRO A 169 -0.79 -9.25 12.81
C PRO A 169 -1.70 -8.64 11.74
N TYR A 170 -1.83 -7.32 11.75
CA TYR A 170 -2.62 -6.58 10.77
C TYR A 170 -2.12 -5.14 10.67
N ASP A 171 -1.89 -4.68 9.45
CA ASP A 171 -1.36 -3.35 9.19
C ASP A 171 -2.47 -2.31 9.04
N VAL A 172 -2.36 -1.19 9.77
CA VAL A 172 -3.24 -0.04 9.67
C VAL A 172 -2.43 1.16 9.20
N ALA A 173 -2.60 1.51 7.93
CA ALA A 173 -1.96 2.68 7.33
C ALA A 173 -2.79 3.95 7.59
N VAL A 174 -2.11 5.04 7.97
CA VAL A 174 -2.69 6.38 8.10
C VAL A 174 -1.92 7.31 7.19
N ALA A 175 -2.62 7.93 6.24
CA ALA A 175 -2.03 8.92 5.35
C ALA A 175 -2.11 10.34 5.93
N GLY A 176 -1.07 11.13 5.70
CA GLY A 176 -1.04 12.54 6.05
C GLY A 176 0.28 13.19 5.64
N ASN A 177 0.44 14.48 5.99
CA ASN A 177 1.71 15.18 5.89
C ASN A 177 2.12 15.60 7.30
N ALA A 178 3.36 15.32 7.68
CA ALA A 178 3.95 15.71 8.96
C ALA A 178 5.45 15.99 8.82
N SER A 179 5.95 16.17 7.59
CA SER A 179 7.38 16.47 7.39
C SER A 179 7.68 17.90 7.84
N PRO A 180 8.75 18.12 8.62
CA PRO A 180 9.19 19.45 9.02
C PRO A 180 9.80 20.24 7.86
N ALA A 181 10.15 19.57 6.75
CA ALA A 181 10.62 20.21 5.52
C ALA A 181 9.50 20.89 4.71
N TRP A 182 8.29 20.89 5.25
CA TRP A 182 7.12 21.51 4.62
C TRP A 182 6.89 22.93 5.17
N ASP A 183 6.59 23.89 4.29
CA ASP A 183 6.39 25.29 4.67
C ASP A 183 5.16 25.51 5.58
N GLU A 184 4.15 24.64 5.48
CA GLU A 184 2.96 24.64 6.37
C GLU A 184 2.83 23.31 7.12
N PRO A 185 3.75 22.98 8.04
CA PRO A 185 3.82 21.66 8.64
C PRO A 185 2.51 21.34 9.37
N VAL A 186 1.79 20.34 8.88
CA VAL A 186 0.60 19.84 9.58
C VAL A 186 1.08 18.96 10.73
N THR A 187 0.85 19.40 11.96
CA THR A 187 1.22 18.60 13.14
C THR A 187 0.26 17.43 13.28
N ALA A 188 0.70 16.23 12.93
CA ALA A 188 0.02 14.99 13.25
C ALA A 188 0.53 14.47 14.61
N ASP A 189 -0.39 14.14 15.52
CA ASP A 189 -0.05 13.47 16.78
C ASP A 189 0.19 11.97 16.52
N LEU A 190 1.39 11.64 16.03
CA LEU A 190 1.78 10.28 15.68
C LEU A 190 1.71 9.34 16.89
N THR A 191 1.96 9.83 18.09
CA THR A 191 1.89 9.06 19.33
C THR A 191 0.43 8.65 19.62
N ALA A 192 -0.53 9.57 19.51
CA ALA A 192 -1.95 9.24 19.67
C ALA A 192 -2.46 8.30 18.57
N LEU A 193 -1.94 8.40 17.34
CA LEU A 193 -2.29 7.49 16.24
C LEU A 193 -1.74 6.09 16.47
N THR A 194 -0.51 5.99 16.95
CA THR A 194 0.14 4.72 17.33
C THR A 194 -0.66 4.03 18.44
N GLN A 195 -1.05 4.79 19.47
CA GLN A 195 -1.90 4.29 20.56
C GLN A 195 -3.28 3.83 20.08
N ALA A 196 -3.79 4.41 18.98
CA ALA A 196 -5.04 3.99 18.36
C ALA A 196 -4.89 2.79 17.41
N GLY A 197 -3.68 2.24 17.25
CA GLY A 197 -3.42 1.04 16.45
C GLY A 197 -2.87 1.31 15.05
N MET A 198 -2.41 2.54 14.75
CA MET A 198 -1.63 2.80 13.54
C MET A 198 -0.33 1.99 13.56
N THR A 199 -0.04 1.32 12.46
CA THR A 199 1.23 0.58 12.27
C THR A 199 2.07 1.19 11.15
N TRP A 200 1.46 1.98 10.28
CA TRP A 200 2.12 2.68 9.17
C TRP A 200 1.68 4.14 9.10
N TRP A 201 2.64 5.05 9.12
CA TRP A 201 2.45 6.43 8.68
C TRP A 201 2.81 6.54 7.20
N MET A 202 1.93 7.14 6.40
CA MET A 202 2.07 7.23 4.95
C MET A 202 2.14 8.70 4.52
N GLY A 203 3.35 9.20 4.26
CA GLY A 203 3.58 10.53 3.71
C GLY A 203 3.13 10.56 2.25
N SER A 204 2.28 11.51 1.87
CA SER A 204 1.84 11.65 0.48
C SER A 204 2.55 12.80 -0.22
N LEU A 205 3.18 12.54 -1.37
CA LEU A 205 3.81 13.57 -2.19
C LEU A 205 2.91 14.09 -3.34
N ILE A 206 1.60 13.82 -3.30
CA ILE A 206 0.61 14.22 -4.31
C ILE A 206 0.57 15.74 -4.60
N HIS A 207 0.90 16.57 -3.62
CA HIS A 207 0.73 18.03 -3.69
C HIS A 207 2.05 18.79 -3.81
N PHE A 208 3.15 18.09 -4.08
CA PHE A 208 4.49 18.69 -4.03
C PHE A 208 5.08 18.84 -5.43
N ASP A 209 4.69 19.95 -6.04
CA ASP A 209 5.27 20.53 -7.25
C ASP A 209 5.88 21.88 -6.84
N PRO A 210 7.20 22.11 -6.97
CA PRO A 210 8.15 21.38 -7.79
C PRO A 210 8.79 20.14 -7.13
N LEU A 211 9.41 19.27 -7.95
CA LEU A 211 10.08 18.04 -7.55
C LEU A 211 11.07 18.25 -6.41
N GLU A 212 11.76 19.38 -6.40
CA GLU A 212 12.74 19.76 -5.39
C GLU A 212 12.15 19.80 -3.97
N LEU A 213 10.89 20.23 -3.82
CA LEU A 213 10.19 20.18 -2.52
C LEU A 213 9.89 18.74 -2.10
N SER A 214 9.49 17.89 -3.05
CA SER A 214 9.32 16.46 -2.80
C SER A 214 10.62 15.81 -2.32
N LEU A 215 11.74 16.13 -2.99
CA LEU A 215 13.05 15.60 -2.63
C LEU A 215 13.50 16.10 -1.26
N ALA A 216 13.25 17.36 -0.89
CA ALA A 216 13.55 17.87 0.44
C ALA A 216 12.79 17.11 1.54
N VAL A 217 11.52 16.75 1.31
CA VAL A 217 10.73 15.92 2.23
C VAL A 217 11.29 14.50 2.33
N VAL A 218 11.68 13.91 1.21
CA VAL A 218 12.30 12.58 1.17
C VAL A 218 13.60 12.56 1.96
N ASP A 219 14.49 13.51 1.67
CA ASP A 219 15.84 13.63 2.25
C ASP A 219 15.80 13.97 3.74
N ALA A 220 14.76 14.68 4.22
CA ALA A 220 14.55 14.93 5.64
C ALA A 220 14.23 13.66 6.45
N GLY A 221 13.79 12.59 5.78
CA GLY A 221 13.44 11.33 6.42
C GLY A 221 12.07 11.34 7.10
N PRO A 222 11.68 10.21 7.72
CA PRO A 222 10.36 10.07 8.33
C PRO A 222 10.20 10.93 9.59
N PRO A 223 8.99 11.48 9.85
CA PRO A 223 8.70 12.21 11.07
C PRO A 223 8.64 11.21 12.24
N ARG A 224 9.73 11.10 13.00
CA ARG A 224 9.79 10.15 14.11
C ARG A 224 8.81 10.56 15.20
N ALA A 225 7.99 9.62 15.66
CA ALA A 225 7.18 9.80 16.86
C ALA A 225 8.14 9.88 18.05
N GLY A 226 8.14 11.04 18.73
CA GLY A 226 8.90 11.22 19.98
C GLY A 226 8.31 10.43 21.14
#